data_AF-A0A9W9U4E3-F1
#
_entry.id   AF-A0A9W9U4E3-F1
#
_cell.length_a   1.000
_cell.length_b   1.000
_cell.length_c   1.000
_cell.angle_alpha   90.00
_cell.angle_beta   90.00
_cell.angle_gamma   90.00
#
_symmetry.space_group_name_H-M   'P 1'
#
loop_
_entity.id
_entity.type
_entity.pdbx_description
1 polymer ?
#
loop_
_entity_poly.entity_id
_entity_poly.type
_entity_poly.pdbx_seq_one_letter_code
_entity_poly.pdbx_strand_id
1 'polypeptide(L)'
;MTVPKVSVAQAVTALESPESRYLVGWSCGKETLKSGTFDTLKGSYYVNCAFYKDPTLQSAPSEGFPDLPQYTAPNIWPSPARLPTFRSSIESLCTLIIDTAGLVAQACDRYAEANIDDYKPGYLQRVVKTSLTTKARLLHYFPSTETGKTEDDDDDWCATHVDHGCLTGLTSAMFLDEEASLPIPDPSSPDFVLTELPQSPDPEAGLYISSRAGDIVEVNIPKDCLAFQTGEALQLITRGKFRAVPHFVKGAKCAGNGKIARNTLAVFTQPNLEEEVDSGLTFAEFARGVVAKNY
;
A
#
# COMPACT_ATOMS: atom_id res chain seq x y z
N MET A 1 28.90 -18.38 -22.46
CA MET A 1 27.67 -18.98 -21.91
C MET A 1 26.60 -17.90 -21.90
N THR A 2 25.62 -17.98 -22.79
CA THR A 2 24.48 -17.07 -22.84
C THR A 2 23.51 -17.44 -21.72
N VAL A 3 23.35 -16.55 -20.74
CA VAL A 3 22.30 -16.67 -19.72
C VAL A 3 20.94 -16.72 -20.44
N PRO A 4 20.04 -17.68 -20.15
CA PRO A 4 18.75 -17.73 -20.81
C PRO A 4 17.98 -16.42 -20.55
N LYS A 5 17.46 -15.79 -21.60
CA LYS A 5 16.53 -14.66 -21.46
C LYS A 5 15.21 -15.20 -20.88
N VAL A 6 15.03 -15.10 -19.57
CA VAL A 6 13.74 -15.35 -18.91
C VAL A 6 12.70 -14.39 -19.51
N SER A 7 11.49 -14.84 -19.82
CA SER A 7 10.45 -13.93 -20.34
C SER A 7 10.00 -12.93 -19.26
N VAL A 8 9.34 -11.82 -19.64
CA VAL A 8 8.76 -10.88 -18.66
C VAL A 8 7.72 -11.60 -17.79
N ALA A 9 6.85 -12.42 -18.40
CA ALA A 9 5.84 -13.19 -17.68
C ALA A 9 6.45 -14.13 -16.62
N GLN A 10 7.49 -14.89 -16.98
CA GLN A 10 8.18 -15.77 -16.03
C GLN A 10 8.86 -15.00 -14.89
N ALA A 11 9.43 -13.83 -15.19
CA ALA A 11 10.04 -12.99 -14.18
C ALA A 11 9.01 -12.42 -13.20
N VAL A 12 7.82 -12.07 -13.67
CA VAL A 12 6.71 -11.57 -12.82
C VAL A 12 6.14 -12.70 -11.97
N THR A 13 5.89 -13.89 -12.54
CA THR A 13 5.41 -15.06 -11.78
C THR A 13 6.37 -15.46 -10.66
N ALA A 14 7.68 -15.33 -10.87
CA ALA A 14 8.69 -15.60 -9.85
C ALA A 14 8.65 -14.62 -8.66
N LEU A 15 7.91 -13.51 -8.78
CA LEU A 15 7.69 -12.54 -7.71
C LEU A 15 6.39 -12.78 -6.95
N GLU A 16 5.54 -13.71 -7.39
CA GLU A 16 4.29 -14.02 -6.70
C GLU A 16 4.53 -14.94 -5.49
N SER A 17 3.77 -14.74 -4.42
CA SER A 17 3.79 -15.60 -3.22
C SER A 17 2.38 -16.10 -2.89
N PRO A 18 1.92 -17.22 -3.49
CA PRO A 18 0.60 -17.78 -3.18
C PRO A 18 0.43 -18.14 -1.70
N GLU A 19 1.50 -18.61 -1.05
CA GLU A 19 1.53 -18.97 0.37
C GLU A 19 1.22 -17.79 1.30
N SER A 20 1.64 -16.58 0.95
CA SER A 20 1.32 -15.35 1.68
C SER A 20 -0.03 -14.75 1.27
N ARG A 21 -0.84 -15.48 0.50
CA ARG A 21 -2.06 -14.98 -0.15
C ARG A 21 -1.78 -13.78 -1.07
N TYR A 22 -0.61 -13.78 -1.72
CA TYR A 22 -0.13 -12.71 -2.59
C TYR A 22 0.07 -11.36 -1.89
N LEU A 23 0.34 -11.37 -0.57
CA LEU A 23 0.63 -10.18 0.24
C LEU A 23 2.13 -9.95 0.49
N VAL A 24 2.97 -10.65 -0.29
CA VAL A 24 4.42 -10.47 -0.39
C VAL A 24 4.81 -10.58 -1.86
N GLY A 25 5.60 -9.63 -2.37
CA GLY A 25 5.98 -9.58 -3.77
C GLY A 25 4.83 -9.12 -4.68
N TRP A 26 4.78 -9.64 -5.90
CA TRP A 26 3.82 -9.23 -6.93
C TRP A 26 2.44 -9.87 -6.76
N SER A 27 1.39 -9.09 -7.01
CA SER A 27 0.00 -9.51 -7.06
C SER A 27 -0.77 -8.69 -8.10
N CYS A 28 -1.52 -9.36 -8.97
CA CYS A 28 -2.41 -8.75 -9.95
C CYS A 28 -3.48 -9.78 -10.35
N GLY A 29 -4.75 -9.39 -10.40
CA GLY A 29 -5.82 -10.33 -10.80
C GLY A 29 -6.06 -11.48 -9.81
N LYS A 30 -5.68 -11.32 -8.54
CA LYS A 30 -5.83 -12.36 -7.50
C LYS A 30 -6.94 -12.04 -6.48
N GLU A 31 -7.26 -10.76 -6.30
CA GLU A 31 -8.34 -10.30 -5.42
C GLU A 31 -9.67 -10.32 -6.19
N THR A 32 -10.74 -10.81 -5.56
CA THR A 32 -12.09 -10.86 -6.15
C THR A 32 -12.84 -9.57 -5.83
N LEU A 33 -13.36 -8.88 -6.84
CA LEU A 33 -14.25 -7.73 -6.67
C LEU A 33 -15.62 -8.17 -6.11
N LYS A 34 -16.41 -7.22 -5.60
CA LYS A 34 -17.78 -7.48 -5.09
C LYS A 34 -18.69 -8.17 -6.13
N SER A 35 -18.40 -7.98 -7.42
CA SER A 35 -19.08 -8.60 -8.57
C SER A 35 -18.73 -10.09 -8.78
N GLY A 36 -17.72 -10.63 -8.08
CA GLY A 36 -17.21 -11.98 -8.30
C GLY A 36 -16.14 -12.08 -9.39
N THR A 37 -15.78 -10.97 -10.07
CA THR A 37 -14.71 -10.92 -11.07
C THR A 37 -13.36 -10.58 -10.43
N PHE A 38 -12.26 -11.12 -10.94
CA PHE A 38 -10.92 -10.76 -10.46
C PHE A 38 -10.53 -9.32 -10.84
N ASP A 39 -9.93 -8.60 -9.90
CA ASP A 39 -9.40 -7.25 -10.11
C ASP A 39 -8.11 -7.30 -10.92
N THR A 40 -8.24 -7.14 -12.24
CA THR A 40 -7.11 -7.12 -13.19
C THR A 40 -6.62 -5.70 -13.51
N LEU A 41 -7.30 -4.67 -12.99
CA LEU A 41 -6.94 -3.27 -13.23
C LEU A 41 -6.01 -2.70 -12.15
N LYS A 42 -5.56 -3.55 -11.22
CA LYS A 42 -4.69 -3.17 -10.11
C LYS A 42 -3.57 -4.18 -9.92
N GLY A 43 -2.34 -3.71 -10.16
CA GLY A 43 -1.10 -4.36 -9.76
C GLY A 43 -0.68 -3.88 -8.37
N SER A 44 -0.18 -4.78 -7.54
CA SER A 44 0.34 -4.51 -6.21
C SER A 44 1.66 -5.23 -6.02
N TYR A 45 2.65 -4.50 -5.52
CA TYR A 45 3.92 -5.07 -5.10
C TYR A 45 4.12 -4.81 -3.61
N TYR A 46 4.05 -5.88 -2.82
CA TYR A 46 4.09 -5.83 -1.35
C TYR A 46 5.50 -6.06 -0.82
N VAL A 47 5.87 -5.25 0.18
CA VAL A 47 7.19 -5.30 0.83
C VAL A 47 7.01 -5.23 2.34
N ASN A 48 7.57 -6.18 3.07
CA ASN A 48 7.75 -6.11 4.51
C ASN A 48 8.89 -5.15 4.84
N CYS A 49 8.63 -4.22 5.76
CA CYS A 49 9.56 -3.15 6.12
C CYS A 49 10.40 -3.47 7.37
N ALA A 50 10.55 -4.75 7.74
CA ALA A 50 11.39 -5.15 8.88
C ALA A 50 12.85 -4.66 8.76
N PHE A 51 13.32 -4.42 7.52
CA PHE A 51 14.62 -3.80 7.24
C PHE A 51 14.83 -2.44 7.93
N TYR A 52 13.74 -1.72 8.24
CA TYR A 52 13.80 -0.44 8.96
C TYR A 52 14.36 -0.62 10.39
N LYS A 53 14.16 -1.80 10.99
CA LYS A 53 14.71 -2.15 12.31
C LYS A 53 16.10 -2.75 12.20
N ASP A 54 16.28 -3.66 11.27
CA ASP A 54 17.55 -4.34 11.00
C ASP A 54 17.62 -4.62 9.49
N PRO A 55 18.57 -4.00 8.75
CA PRO A 55 18.70 -4.16 7.29
C PRO A 55 18.82 -5.60 6.78
N THR A 56 19.15 -6.56 7.67
CA THR A 56 19.24 -7.98 7.33
C THR A 56 17.87 -8.68 7.29
N LEU A 57 16.85 -8.12 7.93
CA LEU A 57 15.51 -8.72 8.00
C LEU A 57 14.72 -8.52 6.70
N GLN A 58 14.02 -9.57 6.30
CA GLN A 58 13.13 -9.57 5.12
C GLN A 58 11.64 -9.71 5.49
N SER A 59 11.34 -9.91 6.77
CA SER A 59 10.00 -10.09 7.33
C SER A 59 10.07 -10.08 8.86
N ALA A 60 8.90 -10.13 9.51
CA ALA A 60 8.82 -10.40 10.95
C ALA A 60 9.16 -11.88 11.24
N PRO A 61 9.65 -12.22 12.46
CA PRO A 61 9.87 -13.60 12.87
C PRO A 61 8.61 -14.45 12.73
N SER A 62 8.76 -15.69 12.26
CA SER A 62 7.64 -16.64 12.14
C SER A 62 7.35 -17.40 13.43
N GLU A 63 8.24 -17.34 14.42
CA GLU A 63 8.06 -17.98 15.72
C GLU A 63 6.80 -17.45 16.41
N GLY A 64 5.90 -18.36 16.80
CA GLY A 64 4.59 -18.02 17.38
C GLY A 64 3.49 -17.69 16.37
N PHE A 65 3.82 -17.45 15.09
CA PHE A 65 2.86 -17.05 14.05
C PHE A 65 3.10 -17.73 12.67
N PRO A 66 3.29 -19.07 12.62
CA PRO A 66 3.53 -19.77 11.35
C PRO A 66 2.33 -19.74 10.39
N ASP A 67 1.13 -19.44 10.91
CA ASP A 67 -0.13 -19.33 10.16
C ASP A 67 -0.33 -17.95 9.51
N LEU A 68 0.61 -17.01 9.69
CA LEU A 68 0.54 -15.64 9.19
C LEU A 68 1.67 -15.29 8.18
N PRO A 69 1.85 -16.07 7.09
CA PRO A 69 2.91 -15.86 6.11
C PRO A 69 2.83 -14.49 5.41
N GLN A 70 1.67 -13.85 5.38
CA GLN A 70 1.53 -12.47 4.91
C GLN A 70 2.32 -11.44 5.72
N TYR A 71 2.77 -11.77 6.94
CA TYR A 71 3.68 -10.93 7.74
C TYR A 71 5.07 -11.54 7.91
N THR A 72 5.17 -12.87 7.84
CA THR A 72 6.38 -13.61 8.23
C THR A 72 7.17 -14.20 7.06
N ALA A 73 6.56 -14.33 5.86
CA ALA A 73 7.28 -14.76 4.67
C ALA A 73 8.25 -13.68 4.19
N PRO A 74 9.49 -14.02 3.79
CA PRO A 74 10.49 -13.06 3.40
C PRO A 74 10.12 -12.34 2.10
N ASN A 75 10.54 -11.08 1.97
CA ASN A 75 10.41 -10.31 0.72
C ASN A 75 10.97 -11.06 -0.50
N ILE A 76 10.27 -10.94 -1.64
CA ILE A 76 10.70 -11.48 -2.93
C ILE A 76 11.07 -10.32 -3.86
N TRP A 77 12.37 -10.03 -3.97
CA TRP A 77 12.88 -8.90 -4.76
C TRP A 77 13.06 -9.23 -6.26
N PRO A 78 12.81 -8.27 -7.18
CA PRO A 78 13.19 -8.43 -8.57
C PRO A 78 14.71 -8.56 -8.72
N SER A 79 15.13 -9.22 -9.80
CA SER A 79 16.55 -9.37 -10.10
C SER A 79 17.22 -8.00 -10.26
N PRO A 80 18.36 -7.75 -9.58
CA PRO A 80 19.15 -6.54 -9.78
C PRO A 80 19.67 -6.38 -11.22
N ALA A 81 19.75 -7.47 -12.00
CA ALA A 81 20.10 -7.40 -13.41
C ALA A 81 19.01 -6.73 -14.27
N ARG A 82 17.77 -6.67 -13.78
CA ARG A 82 16.63 -6.00 -14.45
C ARG A 82 16.30 -4.66 -13.83
N LEU A 83 16.28 -4.62 -12.50
CA LEU A 83 15.88 -3.44 -11.73
C LEU A 83 16.95 -3.16 -10.65
N PRO A 84 18.14 -2.66 -11.04
CA PRO A 84 19.31 -2.58 -10.17
C PRO A 84 19.12 -1.72 -8.93
N THR A 85 18.31 -0.66 -9.03
CA THR A 85 18.09 0.33 -7.95
C THR A 85 16.77 0.13 -7.21
N PHE A 86 15.94 -0.84 -7.60
CA PHE A 86 14.56 -0.94 -7.10
C PHE A 86 14.50 -1.19 -5.60
N ARG A 87 15.28 -2.17 -5.10
CA ARG A 87 15.31 -2.50 -3.67
C ARG A 87 15.77 -1.31 -2.84
N SER A 88 16.91 -0.71 -3.16
CA SER A 88 17.46 0.42 -2.39
C SER A 88 16.56 1.65 -2.43
N SER A 89 15.89 1.91 -3.57
CA SER A 89 14.96 3.03 -3.70
C SER A 89 13.70 2.83 -2.86
N ILE A 90 13.12 1.62 -2.89
CA ILE A 90 11.96 1.28 -2.05
C ILE A 90 12.31 1.33 -0.57
N GLU A 91 13.44 0.76 -0.15
CA GLU A 91 13.87 0.76 1.25
C GLU A 91 14.08 2.21 1.75
N SER A 92 14.72 3.06 0.94
CA SER A 92 14.96 4.47 1.28
C SER A 92 13.65 5.26 1.41
N LEU A 93 12.74 5.11 0.44
CA LEU A 93 11.45 5.82 0.45
C LEU A 93 10.55 5.34 1.60
N CYS A 94 10.50 4.03 1.86
CA CYS A 94 9.75 3.49 3.00
C CYS A 94 10.32 4.02 4.32
N THR A 95 11.65 4.09 4.47
CA THR A 95 12.30 4.63 5.68
C THR A 95 11.87 6.09 5.90
N LEU A 96 11.93 6.94 4.86
CA LEU A 96 11.46 8.33 4.94
C LEU A 96 9.99 8.43 5.41
N ILE A 97 9.12 7.59 4.86
CA ILE A 97 7.70 7.60 5.22
C ILE A 97 7.50 7.13 6.67
N ILE A 98 8.23 6.09 7.11
CA ILE A 98 8.15 5.57 8.49
C ILE A 98 8.70 6.59 9.50
N ASP A 99 9.81 7.26 9.20
CA ASP A 99 10.38 8.32 10.04
C ASP A 99 9.37 9.46 10.20
N THR A 100 8.75 9.88 9.10
CA THR A 100 7.72 10.92 9.09
C THR A 100 6.47 10.46 9.86
N ALA A 101 6.04 9.21 9.67
CA ALA A 101 4.95 8.61 10.44
C ALA A 101 5.26 8.62 11.95
N GLY A 102 6.52 8.46 12.35
CA GLY A 102 6.95 8.56 13.75
C GLY A 102 6.78 9.95 14.36
N LEU A 103 6.80 11.01 13.55
CA LEU A 103 6.48 12.38 13.97
C LEU A 103 4.97 12.59 14.10
N VAL A 104 4.20 12.10 13.13
CA VAL A 104 2.73 12.13 13.15
C VAL A 104 2.20 11.36 14.37
N ALA A 105 2.73 10.16 14.59
CA ALA A 105 2.43 9.31 15.73
C ALA A 105 2.66 10.02 17.06
N GLN A 106 3.77 10.75 17.20
CA GLN A 106 4.04 11.53 18.41
C GLN A 106 3.00 12.62 18.65
N ALA A 107 2.48 13.25 17.59
CA ALA A 107 1.41 14.23 17.71
C ALA A 107 0.08 13.58 18.12
N CYS A 108 -0.23 12.40 17.57
CA CYS A 108 -1.37 11.60 17.98
C CYS A 108 -1.26 11.15 19.44
N ASP A 109 -0.08 10.72 19.89
CA ASP A 109 0.19 10.32 21.28
C ASP A 109 -0.13 11.47 22.25
N ARG A 110 0.36 12.69 21.97
CA ARG A 110 0.05 13.86 22.80
C ARG A 110 -1.45 14.10 22.98
N TYR A 111 -2.23 13.90 21.91
CA TYR A 111 -3.68 14.00 22.00
C TYR A 111 -4.28 12.83 22.80
N ALA A 112 -3.85 11.60 22.52
CA ALA A 112 -4.37 10.40 23.17
C ALA A 112 -4.11 10.41 24.68
N GLU A 113 -2.88 10.73 25.11
CA GLU A 113 -2.50 10.85 26.53
C GLU A 113 -3.36 11.86 27.30
N ALA A 114 -3.79 12.94 26.63
CA ALA A 114 -4.60 13.98 27.25
C ALA A 114 -6.12 13.68 27.24
N ASN A 115 -6.59 12.74 26.41
CA ASN A 115 -8.02 12.56 26.12
C ASN A 115 -8.55 11.13 26.26
N ILE A 116 -7.69 10.17 26.62
CA ILE A 116 -8.04 8.75 26.71
C ILE A 116 -7.52 8.20 28.03
N ASP A 117 -8.45 7.80 28.89
CA ASP A 117 -8.12 7.15 30.16
C ASP A 117 -7.35 5.85 29.93
N ASP A 118 -6.29 5.65 30.70
CA ASP A 118 -5.39 4.50 30.64
C ASP A 118 -4.62 4.34 29.32
N TYR A 119 -4.50 5.40 28.51
CA TYR A 119 -3.63 5.37 27.35
C TYR A 119 -2.17 5.23 27.76
N LYS A 120 -1.48 4.22 27.21
CA LYS A 120 -0.05 3.99 27.46
C LYS A 120 0.75 5.14 26.83
N PRO A 121 1.53 5.92 27.60
CA PRO A 121 2.28 7.04 27.05
C PRO A 121 3.23 6.64 25.91
N GLY A 122 3.23 7.41 24.83
CA GLY A 122 4.05 7.17 23.63
C GLY A 122 3.75 5.85 22.89
N TYR A 123 2.58 5.24 23.10
CA TYR A 123 2.26 3.93 22.54
C TYR A 123 2.37 3.92 21.01
N LEU A 124 1.75 4.88 20.31
CA LEU A 124 1.70 4.83 18.85
C LEU A 124 3.08 5.10 18.24
N GLN A 125 3.83 6.07 18.76
CA GLN A 125 5.19 6.33 18.28
C GLN A 125 6.09 5.11 18.47
N ARG A 126 5.98 4.42 19.61
CA ARG A 126 6.72 3.17 19.86
C ARG A 126 6.37 2.14 18.79
N VAL A 127 5.07 1.86 18.59
CA VAL A 127 4.60 0.91 17.56
C VAL A 127 5.19 1.24 16.20
N VAL A 128 5.08 2.49 15.73
CA VAL A 128 5.60 2.92 14.42
C VAL A 128 7.11 2.71 14.31
N LYS A 129 7.87 2.99 15.38
CA LYS A 129 9.35 2.96 15.36
C LYS A 129 9.96 1.59 15.67
N THR A 130 9.21 0.66 16.25
CA THR A 130 9.74 -0.64 16.70
C THR A 130 9.14 -1.83 15.98
N SER A 131 8.03 -1.65 15.27
CA SER A 131 7.36 -2.75 14.60
C SER A 131 8.19 -3.40 13.49
N LEU A 132 8.09 -4.73 13.40
CA LEU A 132 8.64 -5.57 12.35
C LEU A 132 7.59 -5.95 11.29
N THR A 133 6.33 -5.57 11.49
CA THR A 133 5.20 -5.94 10.62
C THR A 133 4.75 -4.80 9.71
N THR A 134 5.35 -3.61 9.81
CA THR A 134 5.12 -2.51 8.86
C THR A 134 5.26 -3.03 7.42
N LYS A 135 4.32 -2.66 6.57
CA LYS A 135 4.22 -3.17 5.20
C LYS A 135 4.05 -2.01 4.23
N ALA A 136 4.71 -2.09 3.10
CA ALA A 136 4.49 -1.19 1.98
C ALA A 136 3.77 -1.92 0.84
N ARG A 137 2.97 -1.18 0.08
CA ARG A 137 2.32 -1.62 -1.15
C ARG A 137 2.58 -0.56 -2.21
N LEU A 138 3.38 -0.91 -3.20
CA LEU A 138 3.52 -0.13 -4.42
C LEU A 138 2.37 -0.51 -5.34
N LEU A 139 1.50 0.44 -5.64
CA LEU A 139 0.31 0.25 -6.46
C LEU A 139 0.56 0.77 -7.86
N HIS A 140 0.13 -0.02 -8.84
CA HIS A 140 0.01 0.35 -10.23
C HIS A 140 -1.43 0.10 -10.65
N TYR A 141 -2.15 1.16 -10.98
CA TYR A 141 -3.48 1.08 -11.56
C TYR A 141 -3.35 1.14 -13.07
N PHE A 142 -3.78 0.06 -13.73
CA PHE A 142 -3.66 -0.08 -15.17
C PHE A 142 -4.67 0.84 -15.88
N PRO A 143 -4.33 1.32 -17.10
CA PRO A 143 -5.27 2.05 -17.94
C PRO A 143 -6.55 1.25 -18.17
N SER A 144 -7.71 1.91 -18.04
CA SER A 144 -8.99 1.28 -18.39
C SER A 144 -9.03 0.94 -19.87
N THR A 145 -9.45 -0.27 -20.21
CA THR A 145 -9.53 -0.74 -21.60
C THR A 145 -10.88 -0.48 -22.26
N GLU A 146 -11.89 0.02 -21.53
CA GLU A 146 -13.26 0.14 -22.05
C GLU A 146 -13.87 1.52 -21.91
N THR A 147 -14.39 2.04 -23.03
CA THR A 147 -15.19 3.28 -23.14
C THR A 147 -16.67 3.08 -22.75
N GLY A 148 -16.99 2.16 -21.82
CA GLY A 148 -18.36 1.64 -21.71
C GLY A 148 -18.83 1.10 -20.37
N LYS A 149 -18.16 1.40 -19.24
CA LYS A 149 -18.76 1.11 -17.93
C LYS A 149 -19.88 2.12 -17.63
N THR A 150 -21.05 1.59 -17.29
CA THR A 150 -22.20 2.36 -16.79
C THR A 150 -21.87 3.02 -15.46
N GLU A 151 -22.49 4.17 -15.19
CA GLU A 151 -22.27 5.06 -14.03
C GLU A 151 -22.39 4.43 -12.63
N ASP A 152 -22.82 3.17 -12.51
CA ASP A 152 -23.13 2.50 -11.24
C ASP A 152 -21.95 1.79 -10.55
N ASP A 153 -20.73 1.84 -11.08
CA ASP A 153 -19.52 1.24 -10.47
C ASP A 153 -18.55 2.35 -10.00
N ASP A 154 -19.03 3.18 -9.07
CA ASP A 154 -18.41 4.45 -8.65
C ASP A 154 -17.04 4.31 -7.92
N ASP A 155 -16.59 3.09 -7.64
CA ASP A 155 -15.30 2.73 -7.03
C ASP A 155 -14.28 2.10 -8.03
N ASP A 156 -14.16 2.67 -9.24
CA ASP A 156 -13.31 2.13 -10.30
C ASP A 156 -11.80 2.23 -9.96
N TRP A 157 -11.04 1.13 -9.97
CA TRP A 157 -9.65 0.93 -9.48
C TRP A 157 -9.55 0.42 -8.05
N CYS A 158 -10.32 0.95 -7.09
CA CYS A 158 -10.29 0.43 -5.73
C CYS A 158 -11.58 0.71 -4.97
N ALA A 159 -12.28 -0.37 -4.60
CA ALA A 159 -13.48 -0.36 -3.76
C ALA A 159 -13.29 0.43 -2.45
N THR A 160 -14.38 1.00 -1.95
CA THR A 160 -14.42 1.62 -0.62
C THR A 160 -13.99 0.62 0.45
N HIS A 161 -12.94 0.97 1.19
CA HIS A 161 -12.38 0.19 2.29
C HIS A 161 -11.72 1.08 3.35
N VAL A 162 -11.23 0.44 4.41
CA VAL A 162 -10.42 1.06 5.45
C VAL A 162 -9.11 0.31 5.58
N ASP A 163 -8.04 1.01 5.99
CA ASP A 163 -6.76 0.36 6.26
C ASP A 163 -6.76 -0.30 7.63
N HIS A 164 -6.11 -1.46 7.74
CA HIS A 164 -6.13 -2.25 8.97
C HIS A 164 -5.08 -1.81 10.01
N GLY A 165 -4.03 -1.10 9.57
CA GLY A 165 -2.93 -0.66 10.44
C GLY A 165 -3.26 0.53 11.34
N CYS A 166 -2.21 1.18 11.84
CA CYS A 166 -2.36 2.37 12.67
C CYS A 166 -2.41 3.65 11.82
N LEU A 167 -1.32 3.94 11.12
CA LEU A 167 -1.21 5.06 10.18
C LEU A 167 -0.78 4.52 8.81
N THR A 168 -1.38 5.05 7.75
CA THR A 168 -0.95 4.81 6.38
C THR A 168 -0.35 6.08 5.83
N GLY A 169 0.94 6.05 5.49
CA GLY A 169 1.61 7.12 4.78
C GLY A 169 1.49 6.90 3.28
N LEU A 170 1.02 7.89 2.54
CA LEU A 170 0.86 7.86 1.09
C LEU A 170 1.74 8.91 0.42
N THR A 171 2.34 8.49 -0.68
CA THR A 171 3.00 9.39 -1.64
C THR A 171 1.96 10.06 -2.55
N SER A 172 2.29 11.24 -3.09
CA SER A 172 1.53 11.81 -4.19
C SER A 172 1.46 10.84 -5.38
N ALA A 173 0.32 10.84 -6.08
CA ALA A 173 0.10 9.93 -7.18
C ALA A 173 0.86 10.38 -8.42
N MET A 174 1.60 9.46 -9.05
CA MET A 174 2.20 9.67 -10.36
C MET A 174 1.25 9.18 -11.44
N PHE A 175 0.93 10.06 -12.39
CA PHE A 175 0.15 9.71 -13.57
C PHE A 175 1.05 9.57 -14.79
N LEU A 176 0.83 8.53 -15.59
CA LEU A 176 1.60 8.23 -16.79
C LEU A 176 0.66 7.97 -17.96
N ASP A 177 1.04 8.39 -19.15
CA ASP A 177 0.44 7.89 -20.39
C ASP A 177 1.32 6.78 -20.96
N GLU A 178 0.90 5.54 -20.74
CA GLU A 178 1.65 4.35 -21.15
C GLU A 178 1.67 4.13 -22.66
N GLU A 179 0.79 4.81 -23.43
CA GLU A 179 0.85 4.81 -24.88
C GLU A 179 1.95 5.73 -25.40
N ALA A 180 2.11 6.90 -24.75
CA ALA A 180 3.16 7.87 -25.09
C ALA A 180 4.55 7.46 -24.60
N SER A 181 4.63 6.70 -23.51
CA SER A 181 5.89 6.22 -22.94
C SER A 181 5.72 4.80 -22.42
N LEU A 182 6.02 3.82 -23.28
CA LEU A 182 5.99 2.42 -22.90
C LEU A 182 6.91 2.18 -21.68
N PRO A 183 6.42 1.59 -20.59
CA PRO A 183 7.20 1.37 -19.37
C PRO A 183 8.12 0.15 -19.48
N ILE A 184 8.88 0.09 -20.58
CA ILE A 184 9.85 -0.98 -20.83
C ILE A 184 11.23 -0.38 -20.63
N PRO A 185 11.95 -0.76 -19.55
CA PRO A 185 13.34 -0.36 -19.38
C PRO A 185 14.15 -0.89 -20.58
N ASP A 186 14.65 0.03 -21.42
CA ASP A 186 15.59 -0.32 -22.49
C ASP A 186 17.00 -0.40 -21.88
N PRO A 187 17.64 -1.59 -21.83
CA PRO A 187 18.99 -1.73 -21.30
C PRO A 187 20.04 -0.91 -22.05
N SER A 188 19.73 -0.43 -23.27
CA SER A 188 20.58 0.45 -24.06
C SER A 188 20.36 1.95 -23.79
N SER A 189 19.32 2.30 -23.03
CA SER A 189 19.00 3.67 -22.59
C SER A 189 18.94 3.72 -21.06
N PRO A 190 20.10 3.73 -20.37
CA PRO A 190 20.16 3.73 -18.91
C PRO A 190 19.56 4.99 -18.26
N ASP A 191 19.42 6.08 -19.04
CA ASP A 191 18.83 7.35 -18.62
C ASP A 191 17.34 7.46 -19.00
N PHE A 192 16.66 6.35 -19.32
CA PHE A 192 15.23 6.37 -19.63
C PHE A 192 14.43 6.84 -18.41
N VAL A 193 13.82 8.02 -18.53
CA VAL A 193 12.93 8.59 -17.52
C VAL A 193 11.50 8.51 -18.03
N LEU A 194 10.62 7.91 -17.23
CA LEU A 194 9.19 7.94 -17.49
C LEU A 194 8.69 9.39 -17.41
N THR A 195 7.95 9.83 -18.43
CA THR A 195 7.39 11.18 -18.45
C THR A 195 6.13 11.21 -17.59
N GLU A 196 6.25 11.74 -16.37
CA GLU A 196 5.12 11.97 -15.48
C GLU A 196 4.22 13.09 -16.00
N LEU A 197 2.91 12.84 -16.05
CA LEU A 197 1.92 13.86 -16.31
C LEU A 197 1.84 14.86 -15.14
N PRO A 198 1.54 16.13 -15.39
CA PRO A 198 1.40 17.11 -14.31
C PRO A 198 0.25 16.76 -13.35
N GLN A 199 -0.83 16.16 -13.86
CA GLN A 199 -2.01 15.68 -13.15
C GLN A 199 -2.77 14.66 -14.02
N SER A 200 -3.80 14.02 -13.48
CA SER A 200 -4.74 13.21 -14.27
C SER A 200 -5.41 14.07 -15.37
N PRO A 201 -5.51 13.57 -16.62
CA PRO A 201 -6.31 14.24 -17.65
C PRO A 201 -7.82 14.10 -17.42
N ASP A 202 -8.24 13.12 -16.62
CA ASP A 202 -9.61 13.03 -16.09
C ASP A 202 -9.65 13.68 -14.70
N PRO A 203 -10.36 14.81 -14.51
CA PRO A 203 -10.44 15.49 -13.23
C PRO A 203 -11.22 14.72 -12.16
N GLU A 204 -12.00 13.68 -12.50
CA GLU A 204 -12.71 12.84 -11.53
C GLU A 204 -11.92 11.59 -11.11
N ALA A 205 -10.72 11.40 -11.65
CA ALA A 205 -9.88 10.25 -11.36
C ALA A 205 -8.90 10.55 -10.23
N GLY A 206 -8.95 9.76 -9.17
CA GLY A 206 -8.13 10.06 -8.00
C GLY A 206 -8.54 9.31 -6.75
N LEU A 207 -7.92 9.72 -5.64
CA LEU A 207 -8.21 9.20 -4.31
C LEU A 207 -9.38 9.98 -3.71
N TYR A 208 -10.39 9.27 -3.21
CA TYR A 208 -11.53 9.85 -2.53
C TYR A 208 -11.64 9.29 -1.11
N ILE A 209 -12.08 10.14 -0.18
CA ILE A 209 -12.37 9.75 1.20
C ILE A 209 -13.84 10.06 1.53
N SER A 210 -14.41 9.25 2.41
CA SER A 210 -15.69 9.57 3.05
C SER A 210 -15.43 10.28 4.38
N SER A 211 -15.86 11.54 4.46
CA SER A 211 -15.75 12.35 5.66
C SER A 211 -16.66 11.85 6.78
N ARG A 212 -16.49 12.38 7.99
CA ARG A 212 -17.34 12.01 9.13
C ARG A 212 -18.77 12.55 9.02
N ALA A 213 -19.00 13.53 8.15
CA ALA A 213 -20.33 14.05 7.84
C ALA A 213 -21.03 13.25 6.73
N GLY A 214 -20.34 12.28 6.12
CA GLY A 214 -20.85 11.51 4.98
C GLY A 214 -20.46 12.10 3.62
N ASP A 215 -19.83 13.28 3.59
CA ASP A 215 -19.38 13.90 2.35
C ASP A 215 -18.25 13.11 1.69
N ILE A 216 -18.31 12.97 0.37
CA ILE A 216 -17.21 12.42 -0.42
C ILE A 216 -16.27 13.57 -0.82
N VAL A 217 -14.98 13.41 -0.52
CA VAL A 217 -13.96 14.44 -0.77
C VAL A 217 -12.81 13.85 -1.56
N GLU A 218 -12.46 14.50 -2.66
CA GLU A 218 -11.25 14.18 -3.43
C GLU A 218 -9.99 14.66 -2.70
N VAL A 219 -8.97 13.81 -2.63
CA VAL A 219 -7.71 14.10 -1.96
C VAL A 219 -6.60 14.29 -2.99
N ASN A 220 -6.17 15.55 -3.14
CA ASN A 220 -5.05 15.94 -3.97
C ASN A 220 -3.80 16.18 -3.11
N ILE A 221 -2.87 15.22 -3.12
CA ILE A 221 -1.61 15.29 -2.37
C ILE A 221 -0.58 16.06 -3.23
N PRO A 222 -0.02 17.19 -2.75
CA PRO A 222 1.03 17.90 -3.48
C PRO A 222 2.25 17.01 -3.77
N LYS A 223 2.93 17.26 -4.91
CA LYS A 223 4.02 16.39 -5.41
C LYS A 223 5.16 16.16 -4.41
N ASP A 224 5.45 17.15 -3.59
CA ASP A 224 6.51 17.17 -2.59
C ASP A 224 6.01 16.84 -1.17
N CYS A 225 4.80 16.30 -1.04
CA CYS A 225 4.16 16.02 0.23
C CYS A 225 3.82 14.53 0.40
N LEU A 226 3.74 14.13 1.68
CA LEU A 226 3.14 12.88 2.11
C LEU A 226 1.79 13.18 2.75
N ALA A 227 0.82 12.29 2.55
CA ALA A 227 -0.43 12.29 3.31
C ALA A 227 -0.44 11.16 4.32
N PHE A 228 -1.10 11.36 5.45
CA PHE A 228 -1.28 10.34 6.47
C PHE A 228 -2.76 10.18 6.81
N GLN A 229 -3.23 8.93 6.81
CA GLN A 229 -4.57 8.59 7.28
C GLN A 229 -4.51 7.55 8.39
N THR A 230 -5.55 7.52 9.21
CA THR A 230 -5.69 6.62 10.34
C THR A 230 -6.39 5.32 9.91
N GLY A 231 -5.95 4.19 10.45
CA GLY A 231 -6.50 2.86 10.21
C GLY A 231 -7.25 2.27 11.41
N GLU A 232 -7.76 1.05 11.23
CA GLU A 232 -8.60 0.35 12.20
C GLU A 232 -7.88 -0.03 13.49
N ALA A 233 -6.61 -0.45 13.44
CA ALA A 233 -5.87 -0.76 14.67
C ALA A 233 -5.77 0.49 15.56
N LEU A 234 -5.47 1.67 14.99
CA LEU A 234 -5.43 2.91 15.76
C LEU A 234 -6.82 3.30 16.28
N GLN A 235 -7.88 3.01 15.52
CA GLN A 235 -9.25 3.20 15.99
C GLN A 235 -9.55 2.37 17.23
N LEU A 236 -9.13 1.10 17.26
CA LEU A 236 -9.27 0.22 18.42
C LEU A 236 -8.44 0.74 19.61
N ILE A 237 -7.14 0.99 19.40
CA ILE A 237 -6.19 1.47 20.42
C ILE A 237 -6.70 2.75 21.08
N THR A 238 -7.36 3.63 20.32
CA THR A 238 -7.81 4.94 20.80
C THR A 238 -9.30 4.97 21.15
N ARG A 239 -9.97 3.81 21.23
CA ARG A 239 -11.40 3.70 21.55
C ARG A 239 -12.27 4.62 20.69
N GLY A 240 -11.93 4.74 19.41
CA GLY A 240 -12.66 5.53 18.42
C GLY A 240 -12.41 7.04 18.44
N LYS A 241 -11.43 7.53 19.23
CA LYS A 241 -11.03 8.95 19.20
C LYS A 241 -10.33 9.31 17.89
N PHE A 242 -9.46 8.43 17.41
CA PHE A 242 -9.11 8.38 16.01
C PHE A 242 -9.99 7.33 15.34
N ARG A 243 -10.38 7.58 14.09
CA ARG A 243 -11.27 6.68 13.35
C ARG A 243 -10.62 6.27 12.05
N ALA A 244 -10.78 5.02 11.63
CA ALA A 244 -10.33 4.58 10.32
C ALA A 244 -11.00 5.42 9.23
N VAL A 245 -10.28 5.82 8.19
CA VAL A 245 -10.82 6.67 7.11
C VAL A 245 -11.29 5.78 5.95
N PRO A 246 -12.61 5.69 5.68
CA PRO A 246 -13.09 4.99 4.50
C PRO A 246 -12.64 5.75 3.25
N HIS A 247 -12.07 5.04 2.31
CA HIS A 247 -11.53 5.63 1.10
C HIS A 247 -11.61 4.66 -0.08
N PHE A 248 -11.61 5.22 -1.27
CA PHE A 248 -11.68 4.50 -2.54
C PHE A 248 -10.89 5.27 -3.60
N VAL A 249 -10.65 4.65 -4.74
CA VAL A 249 -9.97 5.30 -5.87
C VAL A 249 -10.88 5.19 -7.07
N LYS A 250 -11.01 6.28 -7.84
CA LYS A 250 -11.71 6.33 -9.13
C LYS A 250 -10.74 6.28 -10.30
N GLY A 251 -11.11 5.51 -11.32
CA GLY A 251 -10.38 5.29 -12.55
C GLY A 251 -10.47 6.47 -13.50
N ALA A 252 -9.42 6.69 -14.27
CA ALA A 252 -9.45 7.65 -15.37
C ALA A 252 -10.38 7.14 -16.47
N LYS A 253 -11.50 7.84 -16.66
CA LYS A 253 -12.38 7.72 -17.80
C LYS A 253 -11.71 8.45 -18.95
N CYS A 254 -11.06 7.71 -19.85
CA CYS A 254 -10.38 8.31 -20.99
C CYS A 254 -11.38 9.03 -21.92
N ALA A 255 -11.52 10.35 -21.76
CA ALA A 255 -12.19 11.21 -22.74
C ALA A 255 -11.31 11.53 -23.97
N GLY A 256 -10.11 10.93 -24.08
CA GLY A 256 -9.14 11.14 -25.17
C GLY A 256 -8.26 9.90 -25.47
N ASN A 257 -7.33 10.03 -26.42
CA ASN A 257 -6.48 8.94 -26.97
C ASN A 257 -5.28 8.53 -26.08
N GLY A 258 -5.42 8.47 -24.75
CA GLY A 258 -4.31 8.14 -23.84
C GLY A 258 -4.55 6.88 -23.02
N LYS A 259 -3.48 6.17 -22.65
CA LYS A 259 -3.53 5.02 -21.73
C LYS A 259 -3.03 5.43 -20.36
N ILE A 260 -3.94 5.98 -19.56
CA ILE A 260 -3.58 6.64 -18.30
C ILE A 260 -3.46 5.63 -17.16
N ALA A 261 -2.24 5.48 -16.65
CA ALA A 261 -1.94 4.72 -15.45
C ALA A 261 -1.74 5.63 -14.24
N ARG A 262 -2.03 5.12 -13.05
CA ARG A 262 -1.80 5.79 -11.77
C ARG A 262 -0.90 4.95 -10.88
N ASN A 263 0.13 5.56 -10.30
CA ASN A 263 1.09 4.89 -9.42
C ASN A 263 1.18 5.60 -8.08
N THR A 264 1.24 4.84 -6.99
CA THR A 264 1.45 5.39 -5.64
C THR A 264 2.05 4.34 -4.73
N LEU A 265 2.86 4.78 -3.77
CA LEU A 265 3.31 3.95 -2.66
C LEU A 265 2.50 4.28 -1.41
N ALA A 266 1.93 3.24 -0.79
CA ALA A 266 1.33 3.29 0.54
C ALA A 266 2.19 2.49 1.53
N VAL A 267 2.43 3.05 2.71
CA VAL A 267 3.16 2.39 3.81
C VAL A 267 2.26 2.30 5.04
N PHE A 268 1.84 1.09 5.37
CA PHE A 268 1.00 0.75 6.50
C PHE A 268 1.89 0.50 7.73
N THR A 269 1.93 1.47 8.64
CA THR A 269 2.52 1.27 9.96
C THR A 269 1.57 0.40 10.79
N GLN A 270 2.08 -0.70 11.31
CA GLN A 270 1.25 -1.74 11.93
C GLN A 270 1.87 -2.15 13.28
N PRO A 271 1.07 -2.52 14.29
CA PRO A 271 1.59 -3.16 15.50
C PRO A 271 2.28 -4.49 15.19
N ASN A 272 3.23 -4.89 16.03
CA ASN A 272 3.72 -6.27 15.99
C ASN A 272 2.57 -7.26 16.25
N LEU A 273 2.72 -8.51 15.80
CA LEU A 273 1.68 -9.53 15.88
C LEU A 273 1.21 -9.78 17.32
N GLU A 274 2.13 -9.75 18.28
CA GLU A 274 1.88 -9.91 19.71
C GLU A 274 1.37 -8.63 20.41
N GLU A 275 1.40 -7.48 19.74
CA GLU A 275 0.99 -6.22 20.35
C GLU A 275 -0.53 -6.19 20.55
N GLU A 276 -0.95 -5.86 21.76
CA GLU A 276 -2.36 -5.72 22.13
C GLU A 276 -2.94 -4.41 21.55
N VAL A 277 -4.01 -4.52 20.76
CA VAL A 277 -4.68 -3.39 20.09
C VAL A 277 -6.03 -3.05 20.72
N ASP A 278 -6.59 -3.96 21.49
CA ASP A 278 -7.74 -3.78 22.38
C ASP A 278 -7.66 -4.80 23.52
N SER A 279 -8.44 -4.64 24.58
CA SER A 279 -8.42 -5.49 25.77
C SER A 279 -8.59 -6.98 25.41
N GLY A 280 -7.51 -7.75 25.55
CA GLY A 280 -7.49 -9.18 25.23
C GLY A 280 -7.52 -9.51 23.73
N LEU A 281 -7.19 -8.54 22.87
CA LEU A 281 -7.11 -8.70 21.42
C LEU A 281 -5.74 -8.24 20.92
N THR A 282 -4.95 -9.20 20.45
CA THR A 282 -3.66 -8.94 19.77
C THR A 282 -3.86 -8.53 18.32
N PHE A 283 -2.86 -7.87 17.75
CA PHE A 283 -2.87 -7.53 16.33
C PHE A 283 -2.91 -8.79 15.44
N ALA A 284 -2.29 -9.89 15.85
CA ALA A 284 -2.40 -11.18 15.14
C ALA A 284 -3.84 -11.67 15.06
N GLU A 285 -4.59 -11.66 16.17
CA GLU A 285 -5.99 -12.07 16.20
C GLU A 285 -6.88 -11.15 15.37
N PHE A 286 -6.67 -9.83 15.49
CA PHE A 286 -7.33 -8.85 14.63
C PHE A 286 -7.04 -9.10 13.13
N ALA A 287 -5.77 -9.29 12.78
CA ALA A 287 -5.33 -9.55 11.40
C ALA A 287 -5.90 -10.86 10.84
N ARG A 288 -6.03 -11.92 11.65
CA ARG A 288 -6.70 -13.17 11.23
C ARG A 288 -8.15 -12.90 10.80
N GLY A 289 -8.88 -12.12 11.60
CA GLY A 289 -10.27 -11.76 11.29
C GLY A 289 -10.39 -10.94 10.00
N VAL A 290 -9.45 -10.04 9.76
CA VAL A 290 -9.36 -9.26 8.52
C VAL A 290 -9.08 -10.15 7.31
N VAL A 291 -8.08 -11.03 7.40
CA VAL A 291 -7.67 -11.86 6.27
C VAL A 291 -8.79 -12.84 5.90
N ALA A 292 -9.45 -13.46 6.88
CA ALA A 292 -10.58 -14.38 6.63
C ALA A 292 -11.80 -13.73 5.95
N LYS A 293 -11.96 -12.40 6.06
CA LYS A 293 -13.03 -11.66 5.37
C LYS A 293 -12.69 -11.37 3.90
N ASN A 294 -11.41 -11.28 3.56
CA ASN A 294 -10.94 -10.78 2.26
C ASN A 294 -10.32 -11.87 1.36
N TYR A 295 -9.92 -13.01 1.92
CA TYR A 295 -9.24 -14.13 1.25
C TYR A 295 -9.67 -15.48 1.79
#